data_AF-A0A7L1ZSQ4-F1
#
_entry.id   AF-A0A7L1ZSQ4-F1
#
_cell.length_a   1.000
_cell.length_b   1.000
_cell.length_c   1.000
_cell.angle_alpha   90.00
_cell.angle_beta   90.00
_cell.angle_gamma   90.00
#
_symmetry.space_group_name_H-M   'P 1'
#
loop_
_entity.id
_entity.type
_entity.pdbx_description
1 polymer ?
#
loop_
_entity_poly.entity_id
_entity_poly.type
_entity_poly.pdbx_seq_one_letter_code
_entity_poly.pdbx_strand_id
1 'polypeptide(L)'
;LNDNLSTYILTLSGTLRSPKMNFHPPFLMLMPVPLGVETEEVITIIPQDFIRQSRIKVKVPERELADGTRTCPFSVKFPEGQDIVFSSDGTVNELTCCISFRSSKPVSLLGEVVFIDEEEN
;
A
#
# COMPACT_ATOMS: atom_id res chain seq x y z
N LEU A 1 27.68 -60.83 7.60
CA LEU A 1 26.67 -60.04 6.86
C LEU A 1 26.02 -59.13 7.89
N ASN A 2 26.49 -57.89 8.03
CA ASN A 2 25.96 -56.96 9.02
C ASN A 2 25.75 -55.60 8.35
N ASP A 3 24.70 -55.53 7.53
CA ASP A 3 24.25 -54.29 6.89
C ASP A 3 23.47 -53.47 7.92
N ASN A 4 24.17 -52.83 8.84
CA ASN A 4 23.60 -51.77 9.66
C ASN A 4 23.75 -50.45 8.89
N LEU A 5 22.86 -50.22 7.93
CA LEU A 5 22.65 -48.90 7.35
C LEU A 5 22.10 -48.00 8.45
N SER A 6 22.97 -47.25 9.12
CA SER A 6 22.59 -46.21 10.07
C SER A 6 21.79 -45.14 9.32
N THR A 7 20.46 -45.27 9.35
CA THR A 7 19.54 -44.36 8.68
C THR A 7 19.54 -43.01 9.40
N TYR A 8 20.03 -41.97 8.73
CA TYR A 8 19.94 -40.60 9.23
C TYR A 8 18.57 -40.01 8.86
N ILE A 9 17.75 -39.72 9.86
CA ILE A 9 16.46 -39.05 9.67
C ILE A 9 16.67 -37.56 9.93
N LEU A 10 16.41 -36.74 8.90
CA LEU A 10 16.43 -35.29 9.00
C LEU A 10 15.00 -34.77 9.02
N THR A 11 14.71 -33.86 9.94
CA THR A 11 13.47 -33.08 9.95
C THR A 11 13.78 -31.69 9.43
N LEU A 12 13.09 -31.28 8.37
CA LEU A 12 13.23 -29.96 7.77
C LEU A 12 12.02 -29.10 8.15
N SER A 13 12.25 -27.84 8.44
CA SER A 13 11.21 -26.84 8.67
C SER A 13 11.61 -25.50 8.05
N GLY A 14 10.62 -24.66 7.76
CA GLY A 14 10.81 -23.33 7.20
C GLY A 14 9.61 -22.43 7.47
N THR A 15 9.82 -21.12 7.43
CA THR A 15 8.77 -20.10 7.57
C THR A 15 8.97 -19.05 6.51
N LEU A 16 7.92 -18.73 5.77
CA LEU A 16 7.90 -17.62 4.82
C LEU A 16 7.28 -16.40 5.49
N ARG A 17 7.87 -15.23 5.27
CA ARG A 17 7.26 -13.95 5.66
C ARG A 17 6.33 -13.51 4.54
N SER A 18 5.15 -13.01 4.90
CA SER A 18 4.23 -12.39 3.95
C SER A 18 4.68 -10.96 3.68
N PRO A 19 4.58 -10.46 2.43
CA PRO A 19 4.77 -9.05 2.13
C PRO A 19 3.87 -8.16 3.00
N LYS A 20 4.37 -7.00 3.41
CA LYS A 20 3.66 -6.03 4.23
C LYS A 20 4.02 -4.61 3.83
N MET A 21 3.13 -3.66 4.11
CA MET A 21 3.39 -2.24 3.93
C MET A 21 3.16 -1.49 5.23
N ASN A 22 4.10 -0.61 5.57
CA ASN A 22 3.90 0.41 6.58
C ASN A 22 3.78 1.78 5.91
N PHE A 23 3.23 2.74 6.64
CA PHE A 23 2.94 4.07 6.13
C PHE A 23 3.43 5.14 7.11
N HIS A 24 4.01 6.21 6.58
CA HIS A 24 4.37 7.39 7.34
C HIS A 24 3.84 8.66 6.67
N PRO A 25 2.94 9.42 7.32
CA PRO A 25 2.25 9.10 8.57
C PRO A 25 1.34 7.86 8.46
N PRO A 26 0.97 7.21 9.59
CA PRO A 26 0.12 6.00 9.58
C PRO A 26 -1.37 6.28 9.27
N PHE A 27 -1.80 7.54 9.38
CA PHE A 27 -3.13 7.99 8.99
C PHE A 27 -3.06 9.47 8.59
N LEU A 28 -4.01 9.90 7.76
CA LEU A 28 -4.16 11.30 7.35
C LEU A 28 -5.39 11.91 8.02
N MET A 29 -5.22 13.12 8.55
CA MET A 29 -6.32 13.93 9.07
C MET A 29 -6.35 15.23 8.26
N LEU A 30 -7.24 15.29 7.29
CA LEU A 30 -7.39 16.47 6.44
C LEU A 30 -8.18 17.54 7.18
N MET A 31 -7.60 18.74 7.27
CA MET A 31 -8.31 19.90 7.78
C MET A 31 -9.43 20.30 6.81
N PRO A 32 -10.50 20.97 7.29
CA PRO A 32 -11.52 21.52 6.40
C PRO A 32 -10.90 22.48 5.38
N VAL A 33 -11.21 22.27 4.10
CA VAL A 33 -10.67 23.05 2.97
C VAL A 33 -11.81 23.70 2.18
N PRO A 34 -11.55 24.81 1.47
CA PRO A 34 -12.56 25.45 0.62
C PRO A 34 -13.04 24.50 -0.50
N LEU A 35 -14.31 24.66 -0.89
CA LEU A 35 -14.87 23.87 -1.99
C LEU A 35 -14.14 24.14 -3.30
N GLY A 36 -13.90 23.07 -4.05
CA GLY A 36 -13.26 23.12 -5.36
C GLY A 36 -11.75 23.38 -5.33
N VAL A 37 -11.14 23.58 -4.16
CA VAL A 37 -9.69 23.69 -3.99
C VAL A 37 -9.11 22.29 -3.76
N GLU A 38 -8.02 21.99 -4.46
CA GLU A 38 -7.27 20.76 -4.26
C GLU A 38 -6.27 20.96 -3.12
N THR A 39 -6.23 20.00 -2.19
CA THR A 39 -5.21 19.92 -1.15
C THR A 39 -4.51 18.59 -1.23
N GLU A 40 -3.21 18.58 -0.97
CA GLU A 40 -2.37 17.40 -1.12
C GLU A 40 -1.65 17.09 0.18
N GLU A 41 -1.62 15.81 0.52
CA GLU A 41 -0.78 15.26 1.59
C GLU A 41 0.18 14.25 0.99
N VAL A 42 1.40 14.22 1.53
CA VAL A 42 2.44 13.27 1.10
C VAL A 42 2.59 12.21 2.17
N ILE A 43 2.58 10.95 1.74
CA ILE A 43 2.88 9.80 2.58
C ILE A 43 4.06 9.03 1.99
N THR A 44 4.84 8.41 2.87
CA THR A 44 5.85 7.43 2.53
C THR A 44 5.30 6.03 2.75
N ILE A 45 5.34 5.20 1.72
CA ILE A 45 5.06 3.76 1.81
C ILE A 45 6.39 3.05 2.03
N ILE A 46 6.43 2.19 3.05
CA ILE A 46 7.63 1.45 3.47
C ILE A 46 7.32 -0.04 3.28
N PRO A 47 7.70 -0.63 2.12
CA PRO A 47 7.42 -2.03 1.86
C PRO A 47 8.39 -2.94 2.63
N GLN A 48 7.89 -4.08 3.09
CA GLN A 48 8.61 -5.05 3.89
C GLN A 48 8.34 -6.46 3.41
N ASP A 49 9.36 -7.33 3.51
CA ASP A 49 9.27 -8.76 3.18
C ASP A 49 8.83 -9.07 1.72
N PHE A 50 8.89 -8.08 0.82
CA PHE A 50 8.78 -8.30 -0.62
C PHE A 50 10.00 -9.06 -1.13
N ILE A 51 9.78 -10.08 -1.95
CA ILE A 51 10.84 -10.93 -2.53
C ILE A 51 11.01 -10.76 -4.04
N ARG A 52 10.15 -9.96 -4.66
CA ARG A 52 10.13 -9.66 -6.10
C ARG A 52 9.62 -8.25 -6.33
N GLN A 53 9.93 -7.70 -7.49
CA GLN A 53 9.35 -6.43 -7.92
C GLN A 53 7.83 -6.57 -8.00
N SER A 54 7.11 -5.54 -7.56
CA SER A 54 5.65 -5.52 -7.65
C SER A 54 5.14 -4.10 -7.85
N ARG A 55 4.19 -3.95 -8.76
CA ARG A 55 3.53 -2.67 -9.02
C ARG A 55 2.31 -2.48 -8.13
N ILE A 56 2.25 -1.33 -7.46
CA ILE A 56 1.17 -1.03 -6.52
C ILE A 56 -0.04 -0.44 -7.22
N LYS A 57 -1.21 -0.98 -6.92
CA LYS A 57 -2.53 -0.45 -7.27
C LYS A 57 -3.14 0.20 -6.03
N VAL A 58 -3.98 1.21 -6.23
CA VAL A 58 -4.63 1.93 -5.13
C VAL A 58 -6.13 2.00 -5.34
N LYS A 59 -6.89 1.64 -4.31
CA LYS A 59 -8.33 1.86 -4.23
C LYS A 59 -8.58 2.98 -3.22
N VAL A 60 -9.24 4.03 -3.67
CA VAL A 60 -9.62 5.17 -2.83
C VAL A 60 -11.09 5.07 -2.44
N PRO A 61 -11.48 5.63 -1.27
CA PRO A 61 -12.85 5.53 -0.81
C PRO A 61 -13.79 6.38 -1.67
N GLU A 62 -14.85 5.74 -2.17
CA GLU A 62 -15.96 6.39 -2.85
C GLU A 62 -17.09 6.71 -1.88
N ARG A 63 -17.84 7.77 -2.16
CA ARG A 63 -19.03 8.13 -1.38
C ARG A 63 -20.22 8.45 -2.27
N GLU A 64 -21.36 7.85 -1.96
CA GLU A 64 -22.66 8.25 -2.49
C GLU A 64 -23.22 9.45 -1.72
N LEU A 65 -23.60 10.49 -2.45
CA LEU A 65 -24.25 11.68 -1.90
C LEU A 65 -25.77 11.46 -1.77
N ALA A 66 -26.44 12.36 -1.05
CA ALA A 66 -27.89 12.30 -0.84
C ALA A 66 -28.71 12.38 -2.14
N ASP A 67 -28.14 12.89 -3.22
CA ASP A 67 -28.75 12.95 -4.55
C ASP A 67 -28.49 11.67 -5.39
N GLY A 68 -27.88 10.63 -4.80
CA GLY A 68 -27.53 9.38 -5.47
C GLY A 68 -26.24 9.47 -6.32
N THR A 69 -25.60 10.64 -6.38
CA THR A 69 -24.36 10.80 -7.15
C THR A 69 -23.19 10.19 -6.39
N ARG A 70 -22.43 9.30 -7.03
CA ARG A 70 -21.14 8.85 -6.50
C ARG A 70 -20.06 9.89 -6.72
N THR A 71 -19.28 10.14 -5.68
CA THR A 71 -18.14 11.06 -5.72
C THR A 71 -16.90 10.34 -5.21
N CYS A 72 -15.78 10.59 -5.89
CA CYS A 72 -14.45 10.18 -5.45
C CYS A 72 -13.66 11.46 -5.19
N PRO A 73 -13.68 11.98 -3.95
CA PRO A 73 -13.02 13.25 -3.65
C PRO A 73 -11.50 13.09 -3.52
N PHE A 74 -10.99 11.86 -3.53
CA PHE A 74 -9.56 11.55 -3.42
C PHE A 74 -8.97 11.14 -4.77
N SER A 75 -7.72 11.52 -4.99
CA SER A 75 -6.88 11.04 -6.09
C SER A 75 -5.47 10.75 -5.58
N VAL A 76 -4.76 9.86 -6.27
CA VAL A 76 -3.43 9.38 -5.83
C VAL A 76 -2.43 9.50 -6.95
N LYS A 77 -1.22 9.96 -6.63
CA LYS A 77 -0.09 10.07 -7.56
C LYS A 77 1.18 9.53 -6.93
N PHE A 78 2.03 8.93 -7.76
CA PHE A 78 3.35 8.47 -7.39
C PHE A 78 4.39 9.25 -8.20
N PRO A 79 4.94 10.36 -7.66
CA PRO A 79 5.84 11.23 -8.42
C PRO A 79 7.11 10.49 -8.91
N GLU A 80 7.57 9.49 -8.16
CA GLU A 80 8.79 8.72 -8.44
C GLU A 80 8.51 7.35 -9.08
N GLY A 81 7.24 7.05 -9.34
CA GLY A 81 6.79 5.72 -9.76
C GLY A 81 6.21 4.89 -8.61
N GLN A 82 5.47 3.86 -8.97
CA GLN A 82 4.64 3.06 -8.05
C GLN A 82 5.09 1.59 -7.97
N ASP A 83 6.30 1.30 -8.43
CA ASP A 83 6.87 -0.04 -8.45
C ASP A 83 7.78 -0.24 -7.24
N ILE A 84 7.52 -1.28 -6.46
CA ILE A 84 8.44 -1.74 -5.42
C ILE A 84 9.65 -2.33 -6.12
N VAL A 85 10.79 -1.64 -6.04
CA VAL A 85 12.07 -2.08 -6.60
C VAL A 85 13.11 -2.24 -5.51
N PHE A 86 14.09 -3.12 -5.74
CA PHE A 86 15.20 -3.35 -4.84
C PHE A 86 16.38 -2.47 -5.21
N SER A 87 17.00 -1.88 -4.20
CA SER A 87 18.32 -1.27 -4.33
C SER A 87 19.40 -2.33 -4.55
N SER A 88 20.57 -1.89 -5.02
CA SER A 88 21.71 -2.78 -5.28
C SER A 88 22.22 -3.53 -4.03
N ASP A 89 21.89 -3.04 -2.84
CA ASP A 89 22.20 -3.67 -1.55
C ASP A 89 21.12 -4.66 -1.07
N GLY A 90 20.07 -4.88 -1.87
CA GLY A 90 18.96 -5.77 -1.56
C GLY A 90 17.89 -5.16 -0.64
N THR A 91 18.01 -3.87 -0.28
CA THR A 91 16.96 -3.18 0.45
C THR A 91 15.81 -2.80 -0.48
N VAL A 92 14.58 -2.78 0.05
CA VAL A 92 13.40 -2.36 -0.72
C VAL A 92 13.28 -0.84 -0.63
N ASN A 93 13.14 -0.17 -1.78
CA ASN A 93 12.99 1.27 -1.80
C ASN A 93 11.62 1.70 -1.23
N GLU A 94 11.63 2.77 -0.46
CA GLU A 94 10.42 3.47 -0.05
C GLU A 94 9.77 4.14 -1.27
N LEU A 95 8.46 4.31 -1.23
CA LEU A 95 7.69 4.99 -2.28
C LEU A 95 7.07 6.26 -1.74
N THR A 96 7.27 7.37 -2.45
CA THR A 96 6.53 8.61 -2.21
C THR A 96 5.15 8.53 -2.87
N CYS A 97 4.10 8.77 -2.10
CA CYS A 97 2.72 8.77 -2.57
C CYS A 97 2.03 10.08 -2.16
N CYS A 98 1.50 10.80 -3.15
CA CYS A 98 0.73 12.01 -2.96
C CYS A 98 -0.76 11.68 -3.00
N ILE A 99 -1.48 11.99 -1.93
CA ILE A 99 -2.94 11.85 -1.84
C ILE A 99 -3.54 13.25 -1.92
N SER A 100 -4.27 13.53 -2.98
CA SER A 100 -4.96 14.80 -3.16
C SER A 100 -6.44 14.67 -2.86
N PHE A 101 -7.01 15.67 -2.20
CA PHE A 101 -8.44 15.80 -1.91
C PHE A 101 -9.02 17.02 -2.61
N ARG A 102 -10.17 16.86 -3.26
CA ARG A 102 -10.94 17.94 -3.87
C ARG A 102 -12.42 17.59 -3.93
N SER A 103 -13.28 18.48 -3.46
CA SER A 103 -14.73 18.31 -3.57
C SER A 103 -15.43 19.61 -3.93
N SER A 104 -16.41 19.54 -4.83
CA SER A 104 -17.29 20.68 -5.17
C SER A 104 -18.45 20.85 -4.20
N LYS A 105 -18.67 19.89 -3.29
CA LYS A 105 -19.74 19.88 -2.28
C LYS A 105 -19.16 19.59 -0.89
N PRO A 106 -19.76 20.08 0.21
CA PRO A 106 -19.33 19.71 1.55
C PRO A 106 -19.40 18.19 1.74
N VAL A 107 -18.30 17.58 2.19
CA VAL A 107 -18.21 16.14 2.40
C VAL A 107 -17.41 15.85 3.67
N SER A 108 -17.86 14.87 4.45
CA SER A 108 -17.15 14.35 5.62
C SER A 108 -16.97 12.85 5.47
N LEU A 109 -15.81 12.39 5.01
CA LEU A 109 -15.56 10.97 4.74
C LEU A 109 -14.58 10.40 5.75
N LEU A 110 -14.94 9.27 6.35
CA LEU A 110 -14.03 8.35 7.01
C LEU A 110 -13.96 7.11 6.12
N GLY A 111 -12.76 6.73 5.70
CA GLY A 111 -12.56 5.60 4.80
C GLY A 111 -11.10 5.22 4.69
N GLU A 112 -10.86 4.09 4.04
CA GLU A 112 -9.54 3.51 3.87
C GLU A 112 -9.07 3.70 2.44
N VAL A 113 -7.82 4.12 2.28
CA VAL A 113 -7.10 4.02 1.01
C VAL A 113 -6.36 2.69 1.03
N VAL A 114 -6.74 1.78 0.14
CA VAL A 114 -6.21 0.41 0.11
C VAL A 114 -5.13 0.32 -0.97
N PHE A 115 -3.92 -0.03 -0.56
CA PHE A 115 -2.78 -0.30 -1.43
C PHE A 115 -2.69 -1.81 -1.66
N ILE A 116 -2.60 -2.23 -2.92
CA ILE A 116 -2.72 -3.62 -3.33
C ILE A 116 -1.56 -3.96 -4.27
N ASP A 117 -0.90 -5.08 -4.03
CA ASP A 117 0.18 -5.56 -4.90
C ASP A 117 -0.33 -6.34 -6.13
N GLU A 118 0.57 -6.86 -6.96
CA GLU A 118 0.18 -7.64 -8.15
C GLU A 118 -0.45 -9.00 -7.83
N GLU A 119 -0.23 -9.53 -6.63
CA GLU A 119 -0.85 -10.77 -6.15
C GLU A 119 -2.19 -10.53 -5.43
N GLU A 120 -2.67 -9.28 -5.43
CA GLU A 120 -3.90 -8.86 -4.75
C GLU A 120 -3.82 -9.04 -3.21
N ASN A 121 -2.61 -8.90 -2.65
CA ASN A 121 -2.38 -8.77 -1.20
C ASN A 121 -2.74 -7.38 -0.67
#